data_AF-N4XC99-F1
#
_entry.id   AF-N4XC99-F1
#
_cell.length_a   1.000
_cell.length_b   1.000
_cell.length_c   1.000
_cell.angle_alpha   90.00
_cell.angle_beta   90.00
_cell.angle_gamma   90.00
#
_symmetry.space_group_name_H-M   'P 1'
#
loop_
_entity.id
_entity.type
_entity.pdbx_description
1 polymer ?
#
loop_
_entity_poly.entity_id
_entity_poly.type
_entity_poly.pdbx_seq_one_letter_code
_entity_poly.pdbx_strand_id
1 'polypeptide(L)'
;MMIFGLNGADRKAMDAFQGGMYDLSRVTVEIEVEDGTKEFHEALAYIWNGPSTQLVPVEDMSWSPFDMLRDKWLSGIHKLVEHEEAAL
;
A
#
# COMPACT_ATOMS: atom_id res chain seq x y z
N MET A 1 1.46 -0.61 3.73
CA MET A 1 0.51 0.27 3.03
C MET A 1 -0.83 -0.43 2.93
N MET A 2 -1.90 0.19 3.41
CA MET A 2 -3.27 -0.36 3.29
C MET A 2 -4.06 0.57 2.38
N ILE A 3 -4.67 0.03 1.32
CA ILE A 3 -5.45 0.81 0.36
C ILE A 3 -6.90 0.34 0.45
N PHE A 4 -7.81 1.27 0.74
CA PHE A 4 -9.24 1.02 0.83
C PHE A 4 -9.97 1.51 -0.44
N GLY A 5 -11.16 0.96 -0.69
CA GLY A 5 -12.05 1.48 -1.74
C GLY A 5 -11.70 1.08 -3.17
N LEU A 6 -10.78 0.14 -3.37
CA LEU A 6 -10.40 -0.31 -4.72
C LEU A 6 -11.58 -0.96 -5.45
N ASN A 7 -11.91 -0.39 -6.62
CA ASN A 7 -12.89 -0.98 -7.52
C ASN A 7 -12.30 -2.20 -8.26
N GLY A 8 -13.11 -2.88 -9.07
CA GLY A 8 -12.68 -4.09 -9.77
C GLY A 8 -11.57 -3.88 -10.81
N ALA A 9 -11.51 -2.70 -11.44
CA ALA A 9 -10.46 -2.35 -12.40
C ALA A 9 -9.14 -2.04 -11.68
N ASP A 10 -9.19 -1.28 -10.58
CA ASP A 10 -8.00 -0.94 -9.80
C ASP A 10 -7.33 -2.20 -9.23
N ARG A 11 -8.13 -3.17 -8.77
CA ARG A 11 -7.60 -4.47 -8.30
C ARG A 11 -6.85 -5.20 -9.40
N LYS A 12 -7.39 -5.25 -10.61
CA LYS A 12 -6.72 -5.90 -11.76
C LYS A 12 -5.44 -5.18 -12.15
N ALA A 13 -5.44 -3.84 -12.12
CA ALA A 13 -4.24 -3.05 -12.39
C ALA A 13 -3.14 -3.31 -11.35
N MET A 14 -3.51 -3.39 -10.07
CA MET A 14 -2.59 -3.76 -8.99
C MET A 14 -2.03 -5.17 -9.16
N ASP A 15 -2.87 -6.15 -9.51
CA ASP A 15 -2.45 -7.53 -9.74
C ASP A 15 -1.45 -7.62 -10.90
N ALA A 16 -1.73 -6.90 -11.99
CA ALA A 16 -0.84 -6.84 -13.15
C ALA A 16 0.50 -6.15 -12.83
N PHE A 17 0.47 -5.09 -12.01
CA PHE A 17 1.68 -4.38 -11.58
C PHE A 17 2.55 -5.23 -10.65
N GLN A 18 1.95 -5.94 -9.69
CA GLN A 18 2.66 -6.78 -8.73
C GLN A 18 3.17 -8.10 -9.35
N GLY A 19 2.62 -8.49 -10.52
CA GLY A 19 3.33 -9.23 -11.56
C GLY A 19 4.16 -10.43 -11.09
N GLY A 20 3.51 -11.46 -10.53
CA GLY A 20 4.10 -12.79 -10.30
C GLY A 20 5.13 -12.92 -9.17
N MET A 21 5.61 -11.79 -8.61
CA MET A 21 6.56 -11.76 -7.49
C MET A 21 5.87 -11.92 -6.12
N TYR A 22 4.55 -11.80 -6.08
CA TYR A 22 3.76 -11.85 -4.87
C TYR A 22 2.54 -12.74 -5.07
N ASP A 23 2.21 -13.53 -4.06
CA ASP A 23 0.96 -14.27 -3.97
C ASP A 23 -0.10 -13.41 -3.30
N LEU A 24 -1.29 -13.38 -3.88
CA LEU A 24 -2.43 -12.69 -3.30
C LEU A 24 -3.12 -13.61 -2.29
N SER A 25 -3.08 -13.25 -1.01
CA SER A 25 -3.68 -14.02 0.07
C SER A 25 -4.76 -13.23 0.80
N ARG A 26 -5.82 -13.94 1.23
CA ARG A 26 -6.81 -13.37 2.14
C ARG A 26 -6.24 -13.35 3.56
N VAL A 27 -6.33 -12.20 4.21
CA VAL A 27 -5.87 -11.99 5.58
C VAL A 27 -6.96 -11.29 6.39
N THR A 28 -6.96 -11.54 7.69
CA THR A 28 -7.76 -10.75 8.63
C THR A 28 -6.89 -9.64 9.19
N VAL A 29 -7.34 -8.39 9.05
CA VAL A 29 -6.67 -7.21 9.62
C VAL A 29 -7.47 -6.69 10.81
N GLU A 30 -6.76 -6.35 11.87
CA GLU A 30 -7.31 -5.59 12.99
C GLU A 30 -7.12 -4.09 12.70
N ILE A 31 -8.20 -3.33 12.77
CA ILE A 31 -8.22 -1.88 12.57
C ILE A 31 -8.77 -1.25 13.84
N GLU A 32 -8.01 -0.33 14.42
CA GLU A 32 -8.51 0.53 15.49
C GLU A 32 -9.14 1.78 14.85
N VAL A 33 -10.44 1.98 15.10
CA VAL A 33 -11.17 3.16 14.63
C VAL A 33 -11.01 4.33 15.63
N GLU A 34 -11.41 5.55 15.24
CA GLU A 34 -11.13 6.79 15.99
C GLU A 34 -11.64 6.77 17.44
N ASP A 35 -12.71 6.02 17.73
CA ASP A 35 -13.25 5.88 19.08
C ASP A 35 -12.52 4.83 19.95
N GLY A 36 -11.46 4.21 19.43
CA GLY A 36 -10.65 3.18 20.08
C GLY A 36 -11.21 1.76 19.95
N THR A 37 -12.33 1.58 19.24
CA THR A 37 -12.88 0.25 18.96
C THR A 37 -11.97 -0.51 17.99
N LYS A 38 -11.76 -1.80 18.27
CA LYS A 38 -11.03 -2.70 17.38
C LYS A 38 -12.01 -3.48 16.51
N GLU A 39 -11.87 -3.31 15.21
CA GLU A 39 -12.65 -4.03 14.20
C GLU A 39 -11.78 -5.00 13.42
N PHE A 40 -12.36 -6.14 13.04
CA PHE A 40 -11.68 -7.15 12.24
C PHE A 40 -12.30 -7.21 10.85
N HIS A 41 -11.47 -6.97 9.84
CA HIS A 41 -11.90 -6.93 8.44
C HIS A 41 -11.13 -7.94 7.60
N GLU A 42 -11.80 -8.51 6.60
CA GLU A 42 -11.12 -9.31 5.58
C GLU A 42 -10.46 -8.37 4.56
N ALA A 43 -9.17 -8.60 4.29
CA ALA A 43 -8.40 -7.89 3.30
C ALA A 43 -7.64 -8.86 2.40
N LEU A 44 -7.14 -8.33 1.28
CA LEU A 44 -6.21 -9.03 0.41
C LEU A 44 -4.82 -8.43 0.59
N ALA A 45 -3.83 -9.28 0.82
CA ALA A 45 -2.42 -8.91 0.97
C ALA A 45 -1.58 -9.60 -0.10
N TYR A 46 -0.69 -8.83 -0.73
CA TYR A 46 0.35 -9.36 -1.60
C TYR A 46 1.52 -9.81 -0.73
N ILE A 47 1.81 -11.12 -0.74
CA ILE A 47 2.83 -11.75 0.08
C ILE A 47 3.98 -12.18 -0.84
N TRP A 48 5.21 -11.79 -0.50
CA TRP A 48 6.39 -12.18 -1.28
C TRP A 48 6.50 -13.70 -1.38
N ASN A 49 6.56 -14.23 -2.60
CA ASN A 49 6.63 -15.67 -2.86
C ASN A 49 8.04 -16.15 -3.31
N GLY A 50 9.01 -15.23 -3.34
CA GLY A 50 10.41 -15.50 -3.70
C GLY A 50 11.31 -15.86 -2.50
N PRO A 51 12.64 -15.95 -2.72
CA PRO A 51 13.59 -16.27 -1.66
C PRO A 51 13.63 -15.20 -0.56
N SER A 52 13.75 -15.62 0.70
CA SER A 52 13.86 -14.70 1.84
C SER A 52 15.16 -13.88 1.84
N THR A 53 16.19 -14.32 1.13
CA THR A 53 17.46 -13.59 0.98
C THR A 53 17.33 -12.29 0.18
N GLN A 54 16.21 -12.09 -0.52
CA GLN A 54 15.88 -10.86 -1.24
C GLN A 54 14.94 -9.95 -0.46
N LEU A 55 14.50 -10.37 0.74
CA LEU A 55 13.71 -9.52 1.62
C LEU A 55 14.60 -8.53 2.34
N VAL A 56 14.11 -7.30 2.42
CA VAL A 56 14.72 -6.25 3.23
C VAL A 56 14.19 -6.38 4.67
N PRO A 57 15.04 -6.18 5.70
CA PRO A 57 14.59 -6.18 7.10
C PRO A 57 13.42 -5.23 7.34
N VAL A 58 12.52 -5.62 8.25
CA VAL A 58 11.31 -4.83 8.54
C VAL A 58 11.68 -3.48 9.12
N GLU A 59 12.74 -3.41 9.91
CA GLU A 59 13.23 -2.19 10.56
C GLU A 59 13.63 -1.12 9.53
N ASP A 60 14.03 -1.53 8.34
CA ASP A 60 14.47 -0.65 7.26
C ASP A 60 13.32 -0.22 6.33
N MET A 61 12.21 -0.97 6.32
CA MET A 61 11.07 -0.76 5.42
C MET A 61 9.78 -0.37 6.16
N SER A 62 9.76 -0.49 7.49
CA SER A 62 8.63 -0.06 8.31
C SER A 62 8.52 1.44 8.22
N TRP A 63 7.36 1.91 7.82
CA TRP A 63 7.06 3.33 7.76
C TRP A 63 5.78 3.60 8.55
N SER A 64 5.79 4.74 9.22
CA SER A 64 4.64 5.32 9.86
C SER A 64 3.89 6.20 8.85
N PRO A 65 2.55 6.30 8.90
CA PRO A 65 1.82 7.32 8.17
C PRO A 65 2.37 8.75 8.40
N PHE A 66 2.97 9.00 9.56
CA PHE A 66 3.67 10.26 9.85
C PHE A 66 4.93 10.47 9.02
N ASP A 67 5.58 9.40 8.56
CA ASP A 67 6.71 9.50 7.64
C ASP A 67 6.23 10.02 6.30
N MET A 68 5.13 9.47 5.74
CA MET A 68 4.49 10.00 4.52
C MET A 68 4.12 11.49 4.61
N LEU A 69 3.61 11.94 5.76
CA LEU A 69 3.25 13.35 5.99
C LEU A 69 4.46 14.28 6.09
N ARG A 70 5.63 13.73 6.44
CA ARG A 70 6.89 14.48 6.57
C ARG A 70 7.78 14.35 5.33
N ASP A 71 7.51 13.37 4.46
CA ASP A 71 8.46 13.00 3.44
C ASP A 71 8.36 13.81 2.15
N LYS A 72 9.53 14.01 1.54
CA LYS A 72 9.70 14.59 0.21
C LYS A 72 8.94 13.81 -0.87
N TRP A 73 8.57 12.56 -0.59
CA TRP A 73 7.79 11.69 -1.47
C TRP A 73 6.39 12.25 -1.76
N LEU A 74 5.60 12.63 -0.74
CA LEU A 74 4.26 13.21 -0.94
C LEU A 74 4.34 14.54 -1.69
N SER A 75 5.35 15.36 -1.37
CA SER A 75 5.63 16.61 -2.08
C SER A 75 6.06 16.37 -3.54
N GLY A 76 6.72 15.26 -3.85
CA GLY A 76 7.09 14.85 -5.20
C GLY A 76 5.89 14.38 -6.02
N ILE A 77 4.99 13.58 -5.41
CA ILE A 77 3.74 13.14 -6.02
C ILE A 77 2.84 14.35 -6.33
N HIS A 78 2.66 15.28 -5.39
CA HIS A 78 1.86 16.50 -5.62
C HIS A 78 2.40 17.33 -6.80
N LYS A 79 3.72 17.52 -6.88
CA LYS A 79 4.34 18.24 -8.01
C LYS A 79 4.14 17.54 -9.36
N LEU A 80 4.14 16.20 -9.37
CA LEU A 80 3.91 15.42 -10.58
C LEU A 80 2.46 15.61 -11.07
N VAL A 81 1.50 15.53 -10.14
CA VAL A 81 0.06 15.70 -10.42
C VAL A 81 -0.26 17.13 -10.87
N GLU A 82 0.27 18.15 -10.20
CA GLU A 82 0.13 19.56 -10.61
C GLU A 82 0.66 19.81 -12.04
N HIS A 83 1.73 19.12 -12.43
CA HIS A 83 2.31 19.25 -13.76
C HIS A 83 1.50 18.51 -14.85
N GLU A 84 0.83 17.42 -14.50
CA GLU A 84 -0.07 16.69 -15.41
C GLU A 84 -1.40 17.43 -15.61
N GLU A 85 -1.95 18.06 -14.58
CA GLU A 85 -3.16 18.89 -14.69
C GLU A 85 -2.92 20.17 -15.50
N ALA A 86 -1.74 20.78 -15.41
CA ALA A 86 -1.38 21.96 -16.19
C ALA A 86 -1.13 21.66 -17.69
N ALA A 87 -0.96 20.38 -18.04
CA ALA A 87 -0.73 19.93 -19.42
C ALA A 87 -2.02 19.50 -20.16
N LEU A 88 -3.17 19.53 -19.47
CA LEU A 88 -4.53 19.30 -19.98
C LEU A 88 -5.22 20.63 -20.32
#